data_AF-A0AA96RYE5-F1
#
_entry.id   AF-A0AA96RYE5-F1
#
_cell.length_a   1.000
_cell.length_b   1.000
_cell.length_c   1.000
_cell.angle_alpha   90.00
_cell.angle_beta   90.00
_cell.angle_gamma   90.00
#
_symmetry.space_group_name_H-M   'P 1'
#
loop_
_entity.id
_entity.type
_entity.pdbx_description
1 polymer ?
#
loop_
_entity_poly.entity_id
_entity_poly.type
_entity_poly.pdbx_seq_one_letter_code
_entity_poly.pdbx_strand_id
1 'polypeptide(L)'
;MSGKTGEVNWKSKPNFGHTFDTHGAGNKNLESLKGRSRTVNEVGETTEQGQWLDNQKSAEFLNSYGKVDKPTILDIPEGLGQVIKPSWDIASVTRSVILSNSKTGTLKTAYPVNDTFKLKE
;
A
#
# COMPACT_ATOMS: atom_id res chain seq x y z
N MET A 1 17.65 5.01 -0.50
CA MET A 1 16.52 5.89 -0.82
C MET A 1 16.38 7.02 0.21
N SER A 2 17.48 7.69 0.57
CA SER A 2 17.48 8.75 1.58
C SER A 2 17.37 10.13 0.94
N GLY A 3 16.59 11.02 1.56
CA GLY A 3 16.53 12.44 1.24
C GLY A 3 17.80 13.18 1.67
N LYS A 4 17.85 14.50 1.42
CA LYS A 4 19.02 15.36 1.72
C LYS A 4 19.46 15.35 3.20
N THR A 5 18.60 14.89 4.12
CA THR A 5 18.88 14.78 5.56
C THR A 5 19.25 13.35 6.01
N GLY A 6 19.28 12.37 5.10
CA GLY A 6 19.41 10.94 5.46
C GLY A 6 18.07 10.24 5.73
N GLU A 7 17.00 11.00 5.99
CA GLU A 7 15.66 10.48 6.23
C GLU A 7 14.98 9.98 4.96
N VAL A 8 14.14 8.96 5.08
CA VAL A 8 13.38 8.41 3.97
C VAL A 8 12.32 9.42 3.52
N ASN A 9 12.39 9.87 2.27
CA ASN A 9 11.39 10.79 1.72
C ASN A 9 10.21 10.01 1.12
N TRP A 10 9.12 9.87 1.89
CA TRP A 10 7.90 9.17 1.45
C TRP A 10 7.27 9.75 0.18
N LYS A 11 7.50 11.04 -0.13
CA LYS A 11 6.99 11.67 -1.36
C LYS A 11 7.78 11.31 -2.62
N SER A 12 8.85 10.54 -2.49
CA SER A 12 9.71 10.16 -3.62
C SER A 12 9.02 9.17 -4.55
N LYS A 13 8.44 9.66 -5.64
CA LYS A 13 7.86 8.82 -6.71
C LYS A 13 8.84 7.79 -7.29
N PRO A 14 10.13 8.10 -7.50
CA PRO A 14 11.08 7.08 -7.96
C PRO A 14 11.26 5.91 -6.98
N ASN A 15 11.08 6.14 -5.68
CA ASN A 15 11.28 5.12 -4.65
C ASN A 15 10.00 4.38 -4.29
N PHE A 16 8.85 5.07 -4.29
CA PHE A 16 7.59 4.56 -3.76
C PHE A 16 6.45 4.51 -4.79
N GLY A 17 6.69 4.96 -6.03
CA GLY A 17 5.69 4.97 -7.09
C GLY A 17 4.41 5.69 -6.66
N HIS A 18 3.27 4.99 -6.78
CA HIS A 18 1.95 5.52 -6.42
C HIS A 18 1.50 5.17 -5.00
N THR A 19 2.36 4.55 -4.19
CA THR A 19 2.06 4.06 -2.84
C THR A 19 1.33 5.10 -2.00
N PHE A 20 1.96 6.25 -1.75
CA PHE A 20 1.40 7.25 -0.84
C PHE A 20 0.44 8.23 -1.52
N ASP A 21 0.55 8.40 -2.83
CA ASP A 21 -0.39 9.20 -3.62
C ASP A 21 -1.79 8.54 -3.67
N THR A 22 -1.85 7.20 -3.59
CA THR A 22 -3.09 6.43 -3.73
C THR A 22 -3.54 5.79 -2.43
N HIS A 23 -2.61 5.17 -1.70
CA HIS A 23 -2.86 4.38 -0.50
C HIS A 23 -2.30 5.03 0.76
N GLY A 24 -1.80 6.26 0.69
CA GLY A 24 -1.25 6.96 1.85
C GLY A 24 -2.30 7.41 2.86
N ALA A 25 -1.83 7.88 3.99
CA ALA A 25 -2.62 8.43 5.08
C ALA A 25 -3.41 9.68 4.66
N GLY A 26 -4.49 9.93 5.39
CA GLY A 26 -5.28 11.15 5.32
C GLY A 26 -6.67 11.00 4.68
N ASN A 27 -7.55 11.93 5.01
CA ASN A 27 -8.97 11.88 4.63
C ASN A 27 -9.20 11.87 3.12
N LYS A 28 -8.38 12.61 2.35
CA LYS A 28 -8.49 12.63 0.88
C LYS A 28 -8.35 11.22 0.27
N ASN A 29 -7.35 10.47 0.72
CA ASN A 29 -7.13 9.11 0.24
C ASN A 29 -8.20 8.17 0.78
N LEU A 30 -8.59 8.32 2.06
CA LEU A 30 -9.67 7.53 2.65
C LEU A 30 -10.96 7.63 1.82
N GLU A 31 -11.41 8.84 1.48
CA GLU A 31 -12.65 9.03 0.71
C GLU A 31 -12.52 8.48 -0.72
N SER A 32 -11.36 8.65 -1.36
CA SER A 32 -11.08 8.04 -2.66
C SER A 32 -11.15 6.50 -2.60
N LEU A 33 -10.53 5.90 -1.58
CA LEU A 33 -10.49 4.45 -1.39
C LEU A 33 -11.87 3.88 -1.04
N LYS A 34 -12.69 4.59 -0.26
CA LYS A 34 -14.11 4.24 -0.02
C LYS A 34 -14.94 4.22 -1.30
N GLY A 35 -14.69 5.17 -2.22
CA GLY A 35 -15.34 5.18 -3.53
C GLY A 35 -14.93 3.96 -4.37
N ARG A 36 -13.64 3.65 -4.37
CA ARG A 36 -13.08 2.50 -5.11
C ARG A 36 -13.51 1.16 -4.53
N SER A 37 -13.65 1.02 -3.22
CA SER A 37 -14.07 -0.25 -2.59
C SER A 37 -15.48 -0.67 -2.98
N ARG A 38 -16.31 0.27 -3.43
CA ARG A 38 -17.68 0.01 -3.94
C ARG A 38 -17.74 -0.19 -5.45
N THR A 39 -16.64 0.04 -6.16
CA THR A 39 -16.60 -0.16 -7.62
C THR A 39 -16.54 -1.64 -7.92
N VAL A 40 -17.52 -2.10 -8.69
CA VAL A 40 -17.59 -3.48 -9.19
C VAL A 40 -16.64 -3.59 -10.39
N ASN A 41 -15.80 -4.62 -10.40
CA ASN A 41 -14.90 -4.91 -11.51
C ASN A 41 -15.65 -5.60 -12.68
N GLU A 42 -14.95 -5.86 -13.78
CA GLU A 42 -15.54 -6.48 -14.99
C GLU A 42 -16.16 -7.87 -14.75
N VAL A 43 -15.76 -8.55 -13.67
CA VAL A 43 -16.26 -9.88 -13.30
C VAL A 43 -17.33 -9.85 -12.20
N GLY A 44 -17.86 -8.66 -11.87
CA GLY A 44 -18.96 -8.52 -10.92
C GLY A 44 -18.56 -8.48 -9.44
N GLU A 45 -17.27 -8.32 -9.14
CA GLU A 45 -16.75 -8.35 -7.76
C GLU A 45 -16.30 -6.96 -7.28
N THR A 46 -16.51 -6.68 -6.00
CA THR A 46 -15.91 -5.53 -5.31
C THR A 46 -14.61 -5.93 -4.63
N THR A 47 -13.67 -4.99 -4.48
CA THR A 47 -12.36 -5.28 -3.88
C THR A 47 -12.09 -4.34 -2.73
N GLU A 48 -11.66 -4.90 -1.60
CA GLU A 48 -11.18 -4.12 -0.46
C GLU A 48 -9.98 -3.24 -0.87
N GLN A 49 -9.87 -2.08 -0.24
CA GLN A 49 -8.83 -1.10 -0.57
C GLN A 49 -7.93 -0.85 0.64
N GLY A 50 -6.62 -1.02 0.47
CA GLY A 50 -5.65 -0.77 1.52
C GLY A 50 -5.32 0.71 1.71
N GLN A 51 -5.13 1.14 2.96
CA GLN A 51 -4.63 2.45 3.33
C GLN A 51 -3.56 2.38 4.43
N TRP A 52 -2.43 3.03 4.20
CA TRP A 52 -1.40 3.31 5.20
C TRP A 52 -1.84 4.41 6.16
N LEU A 53 -1.56 4.25 7.45
CA LEU A 53 -1.98 5.19 8.49
C LEU A 53 -0.92 6.25 8.82
N ASP A 54 0.36 5.97 8.54
CA ASP A 54 1.48 6.89 8.74
C ASP A 54 2.45 6.78 7.56
N ASN A 55 2.44 7.78 6.66
CA ASN A 55 3.26 7.74 5.45
C ASN A 55 4.76 7.66 5.75
N GLN A 56 5.23 8.33 6.80
CA GLN A 56 6.66 8.37 7.11
C GLN A 56 7.11 7.01 7.64
N LYS A 57 6.40 6.46 8.63
CA LYS A 57 6.71 5.12 9.19
C LYS A 57 6.58 4.02 8.14
N SER A 58 5.54 4.08 7.30
CA SER A 58 5.37 3.14 6.19
C SER A 58 6.51 3.24 5.18
N ALA A 59 6.99 4.45 4.86
CA ALA A 59 8.10 4.61 3.93
C ALA A 59 9.41 4.08 4.51
N GLU A 60 9.67 4.32 5.80
CA GLU A 60 10.81 3.76 6.52
C GLU A 60 10.79 2.23 6.51
N PHE A 61 9.63 1.65 6.85
CA PHE A 61 9.43 0.21 6.80
C PHE A 61 9.68 -0.36 5.41
N LEU A 62 9.05 0.19 4.38
CA LEU A 62 9.20 -0.28 2.99
C LEU A 62 10.63 -0.12 2.49
N ASN A 63 11.31 0.98 2.84
CA ASN A 63 12.70 1.19 2.49
C ASN A 63 13.65 0.21 3.20
N SER A 64 13.34 -0.16 4.45
CA SER A 64 14.12 -1.15 5.21
C SER A 64 14.10 -2.54 4.59
N TYR A 65 13.03 -2.88 3.87
CA TYR A 65 12.89 -4.15 3.17
C TYR A 65 13.75 -4.25 1.90
N GLY A 66 14.23 -3.13 1.36
CA GLY A 66 15.12 -3.10 0.20
C GLY A 66 14.40 -3.31 -1.15
N LYS A 67 15.13 -3.83 -2.13
CA LYS A 67 14.59 -4.08 -3.49
C LYS A 67 13.83 -5.40 -3.52
N VAL A 68 12.68 -5.38 -4.20
CA VAL A 68 11.87 -6.56 -4.46
C VAL A 68 11.74 -6.73 -5.96
N ASP A 69 12.02 -7.92 -6.48
CA ASP A 69 12.05 -8.26 -7.91
C ASP A 69 10.72 -8.82 -8.44
N LYS A 70 9.87 -9.32 -7.53
CA LYS A 70 8.54 -9.86 -7.81
C LYS A 70 7.48 -9.37 -6.82
N PRO A 71 6.19 -9.39 -7.19
CA PRO A 71 5.11 -9.17 -6.24
C PRO A 71 5.29 -10.02 -4.97
N THR A 72 5.25 -9.38 -3.80
CA THR A 72 5.55 -10.04 -2.52
C THR A 72 4.58 -9.56 -1.46
N ILE A 73 4.11 -10.47 -0.60
CA ILE A 73 3.30 -10.14 0.58
C ILE A 73 4.23 -10.10 1.79
N LEU A 74 4.15 -9.03 2.58
CA LEU A 74 4.93 -8.81 3.79
C LEU A 74 4.03 -8.62 4.98
N ASP A 75 4.52 -9.02 6.14
CA ASP A 75 3.89 -8.66 7.41
C ASP A 75 4.31 -7.25 7.81
N ILE A 76 3.37 -6.46 8.32
CA ILE A 76 3.57 -5.08 8.75
C ILE A 76 3.20 -4.93 10.23
N PRO A 77 3.83 -3.98 10.95
CA PRO A 77 3.45 -3.68 12.33
C PRO A 77 1.95 -3.37 12.47
N GLU A 78 1.37 -3.79 13.59
CA GLU A 78 -0.01 -3.45 13.94
C GLU A 78 -0.20 -1.92 13.98
N GLY A 79 -1.34 -1.45 13.47
CA GLY A 79 -1.65 -0.02 13.40
C GLY A 79 -0.92 0.75 12.30
N LEU A 80 -0.12 0.10 11.45
CA LEU A 80 0.53 0.75 10.31
C LEU A 80 -0.38 0.82 9.08
N GLY A 81 -1.32 -0.12 8.95
CA GLY A 81 -2.20 -0.23 7.80
C GLY A 81 -3.62 -0.68 8.17
N GLN A 82 -4.56 -0.33 7.29
CA GLN A 82 -5.96 -0.74 7.36
C GLN A 82 -6.49 -1.09 5.97
N VAL A 83 -7.58 -1.85 5.93
CA VAL A 83 -8.37 -2.08 4.71
C VAL A 83 -9.76 -1.48 4.85
N ILE A 84 -10.23 -0.88 3.77
CA ILE A 84 -11.59 -0.36 3.62
C ILE A 84 -12.40 -1.40 2.85
N LYS A 85 -13.44 -1.94 3.49
CA LYS A 85 -14.36 -2.90 2.88
C LYS A 85 -15.37 -2.20 1.96
N PRO A 86 -16.02 -2.93 1.05
CA PRO A 86 -17.12 -2.41 0.23
C PRO A 86 -18.29 -1.89 1.08
N SER A 87 -18.49 -2.46 2.28
CA SER A 87 -19.46 -2.00 3.28
C SER A 87 -19.09 -0.69 3.98
N TRP A 88 -17.89 -0.16 3.69
CA TRP A 88 -17.23 0.95 4.41
C TRP A 88 -16.72 0.63 5.81
N ASP A 89 -16.84 -0.62 6.26
CA ASP A 89 -16.13 -1.06 7.45
C ASP A 89 -14.62 -0.93 7.24
N ILE A 90 -13.94 -0.47 8.29
CA ILE A 90 -12.48 -0.35 8.31
C ILE A 90 -11.94 -1.41 9.26
N ALA A 91 -10.98 -2.19 8.79
CA ALA A 91 -10.30 -3.19 9.60
C ALA A 91 -8.79 -2.93 9.59
N SER A 92 -8.18 -2.90 10.77
CA SER A 92 -6.71 -2.91 10.90
C SER A 92 -6.15 -4.21 10.34
N VAL A 93 -4.98 -4.14 9.71
CA VAL A 93 -4.32 -5.32 9.13
C VAL A 93 -2.83 -5.33 9.45
N THR A 94 -2.27 -6.52 9.48
CA THR A 94 -0.84 -6.78 9.72
C THR A 94 -0.13 -7.31 8.48
N ARG A 95 -0.73 -7.15 7.29
CA ARG A 95 -0.11 -7.55 6.02
C ARG A 95 -0.18 -6.44 4.97
N SER A 96 0.78 -6.45 4.06
CA SER A 96 0.81 -5.58 2.89
C SER A 96 1.31 -6.34 1.67
N VAL A 97 0.89 -5.89 0.49
CA VAL A 97 1.47 -6.36 -0.77
C VAL A 97 2.39 -5.27 -1.32
N ILE A 98 3.54 -5.71 -1.80
CA ILE A 98 4.50 -4.92 -2.55
C ILE A 98 4.45 -5.35 -4.01
N LEU A 99 4.22 -4.38 -4.89
CA LEU A 99 4.33 -4.53 -6.33
C LEU A 99 5.53 -3.72 -6.82
N SER A 100 6.49 -4.40 -7.42
CA SER A 100 7.68 -3.77 -8.01
C SER A 100 7.64 -3.80 -9.53
N ASN A 101 8.45 -2.93 -10.14
CA ASN A 101 8.76 -3.03 -11.56
C ASN A 101 9.84 -4.09 -11.75
N SER A 102 9.51 -5.20 -12.42
CA SER A 102 10.41 -6.34 -12.62
C SER A 102 11.72 -5.99 -13.34
N LYS A 103 11.74 -4.91 -14.13
CA LYS A 103 12.94 -4.48 -14.87
C LYS A 103 13.92 -3.67 -14.01
N THR A 104 13.42 -2.93 -13.03
CA THR A 104 14.22 -1.97 -12.24
C THR A 104 14.34 -2.36 -10.77
N GLY A 105 13.47 -3.24 -10.27
CA GLY A 105 13.35 -3.61 -8.86
C GLY A 105 12.83 -2.48 -7.97
N THR A 106 12.31 -1.39 -8.56
CA THR A 106 11.76 -0.24 -7.81
C THR A 106 10.29 -0.46 -7.50
N LEU A 107 9.80 0.09 -6.39
CA LEU A 107 8.38 -0.01 -6.03
C LEU A 107 7.51 0.72 -7.06
N LYS A 108 6.49 0.01 -7.56
CA LYS A 108 5.40 0.59 -8.35
C LYS A 108 4.28 1.06 -7.44
N THR A 109 3.89 0.20 -6.48
CA THR A 109 2.93 0.51 -5.43
C THR A 109 3.08 -0.50 -4.30
N ALA A 110 2.70 -0.10 -3.09
CA ALA A 110 2.54 -0.98 -1.94
C ALA A 110 1.27 -0.57 -1.19
N TYR A 111 0.51 -1.55 -0.71
CA TYR A 111 -0.70 -1.26 0.04
C TYR A 111 -1.03 -2.35 1.07
N PRO A 112 -1.64 -1.99 2.21
CA PRO A 112 -2.11 -2.96 3.19
C PRO A 112 -3.19 -3.88 2.60
N VAL A 113 -3.20 -5.14 3.01
CA VAL A 113 -4.14 -6.16 2.55
C VAL A 113 -4.61 -6.99 3.74
N ASN A 114 -5.78 -7.62 3.60
CA ASN A 114 -6.27 -8.56 4.60
C ASN A 114 -5.44 -9.87 4.59
N ASP A 115 -5.60 -10.69 5.62
CA ASP A 115 -4.84 -11.94 5.77
C ASP A 115 -5.19 -13.00 4.72
N THR A 116 -6.40 -12.90 4.15
CA THR A 116 -6.89 -13.80 3.10
C THR A 116 -6.38 -13.46 1.71
N PHE A 117 -5.73 -12.30 1.54
CA PHE A 117 -5.25 -11.82 0.25
C PHE A 117 -4.22 -12.78 -0.33
N LYS A 118 -4.36 -13.06 -1.63
CA LYS A 118 -3.45 -13.88 -2.42
C LYS A 118 -3.04 -13.08 -3.65
N LEU A 119 -1.77 -13.18 -4.01
CA LEU A 119 -1.32 -12.75 -5.33
C LEU A 119 -2.03 -13.62 -6.37
N LYS A 120 -2.58 -13.00 -7.41
CA LYS A 120 -3.05 -13.74 -8.58
C LYS A 120 -1.82 -14.29 -9.30
N GLU A 121 -1.83 -15.59 -9.56
CA GLU A 121 -0.78 -16.30 -10.31
C GLU A 121 -0.78 -15.90 -11.79
#